data_AF-A0AAF0DU70-F1
#
_entry.id   AF-A0AAF0DU70-F1
#
_cell.length_a   1.000
_cell.length_b   1.000
_cell.length_c   1.000
_cell.angle_alpha   90.00
_cell.angle_beta   90.00
_cell.angle_gamma   90.00
#
_symmetry.space_group_name_H-M   'P 1'
#
loop_
_entity.id
_entity.type
_entity.pdbx_description
1 polymer ?
#
loop_
_entity_poly.entity_id
_entity_poly.type
_entity_poly.pdbx_seq_one_letter_code
_entity_poly.pdbx_strand_id
1 'polypeptide(L)'
;MLSTLRRAPLASGLRARAPRALPLPLLARAPQLRAYASKPPQGVVSYAMKLMSDPVIETIALASRIARILIGSVLVVGSVTFVVWEGAHQYVEHVAMPAAAHVEEVSAHDTYGWERDDVTHHLGIAPGTDARLGIFGRHIVRSAWMAEHWGGGIAPQAIFGLAPRGMPVHRATDFEAHQGLRLAERFLTTALHVADTRNVRVEEFSDTGAPLDTTAATLETWLAAVRMRLGTPAALGAAGLAYEKLYDAYAAQPHAEAVCDVLAMRLGTLQGQLGHLDESLAWFGRALHDDTRTLVDAALAQKAAPRSPLAMRTAVRTLEALSRVYVHASSLSDTPRDALHDALRVQLAALALAQGEHARPGNGADAELQRAWAHETEAEMGVQIAETLYALHQHPAPRRWFSWLKRDKLLDARPPRTDVVLPATAGAYAASRAWLAFAVERAAHVQSALAAEAATPSYAGLSRKHAVVRLAERARLTESEAQLLLRALARHEVP
;
A
#
# COMPACT_ATOMS: atom_id res chain seq x y z
N MET A 1 -31.16 -19.22 5.07
CA MET A 1 -32.42 -18.93 5.78
C MET A 1 -32.10 -17.94 6.90
N LEU A 2 -32.81 -16.82 6.90
CA LEU A 2 -32.73 -15.64 7.75
C LEU A 2 -32.26 -15.82 9.21
N SER A 3 -31.55 -14.80 9.69
CA SER A 3 -31.39 -14.29 11.07
C SER A 3 -29.93 -14.30 11.56
N THR A 4 -29.36 -13.26 12.16
CA THR A 4 -29.79 -11.89 12.43
C THR A 4 -28.57 -11.11 12.92
N LEU A 5 -28.49 -9.85 12.49
CA LEU A 5 -27.79 -8.74 13.12
C LEU A 5 -27.68 -8.85 14.66
N ARG A 6 -26.47 -8.70 15.21
CA ARG A 6 -26.31 -8.28 16.62
C ARG A 6 -25.54 -6.97 16.69
N ARG A 7 -26.35 -5.93 16.91
CA ARG A 7 -25.99 -4.57 17.29
C ARG A 7 -25.11 -4.56 18.54
N ALA A 8 -24.09 -3.72 18.55
CA ALA A 8 -23.50 -3.22 19.79
C ALA A 8 -24.45 -2.18 20.43
N PRO A 9 -24.67 -2.21 21.75
CA PRO A 9 -25.48 -1.24 22.45
C PRO A 9 -24.71 0.08 22.61
N LEU A 10 -25.24 1.15 22.01
CA LEU A 10 -24.97 2.52 22.44
C LEU A 10 -25.56 2.69 23.84
N ALA A 11 -24.72 2.54 24.87
CA ALA A 11 -25.06 2.93 26.23
C ALA A 11 -25.16 4.46 26.28
N SER A 12 -26.42 4.89 26.16
CA SER A 12 -26.95 6.22 26.36
C SER A 12 -26.83 6.57 27.84
N GLY A 13 -25.70 7.18 28.20
CA GLY A 13 -25.44 7.77 29.52
C GLY A 13 -25.59 9.28 29.53
N LEU A 14 -26.58 9.85 28.82
CA LEU A 14 -26.98 11.25 29.01
C LEU A 14 -27.66 11.36 30.37
N ARG A 15 -26.89 11.61 31.43
CA ARG A 15 -27.42 12.14 32.68
C ARG A 15 -28.12 13.46 32.35
N ALA A 16 -29.45 13.40 32.36
CA ALA A 16 -30.32 14.57 32.39
C ALA A 16 -29.95 15.42 33.60
N ARG A 17 -29.12 16.44 33.37
CA ARG A 17 -28.88 17.51 34.33
C ARG A 17 -30.17 18.31 34.37
N ALA A 18 -30.77 18.34 35.55
CA ALA A 18 -31.97 19.11 35.84
C ALA A 18 -31.84 20.55 35.30
N PRO A 19 -32.90 21.10 34.68
CA PRO A 19 -32.91 22.50 34.27
C PRO A 19 -32.80 23.37 35.52
N ARG A 20 -31.67 24.05 35.69
CA ARG A 20 -31.52 25.13 36.66
C ARG A 20 -32.43 26.27 36.19
N ALA A 21 -33.53 26.45 36.90
CA ALA A 21 -34.42 27.60 36.76
C ALA A 21 -33.59 28.89 36.90
N LEU A 22 -33.46 29.63 35.80
CA LEU A 22 -32.98 31.00 35.82
C LEU A 22 -34.10 31.89 36.37
N PRO A 23 -33.80 32.83 37.28
CA PRO A 23 -34.78 33.78 37.77
C PRO A 23 -35.23 34.68 36.61
N LEU A 24 -36.53 34.67 36.35
CA LEU A 24 -37.22 35.66 35.53
C LEU A 24 -37.01 37.06 36.14
N PRO A 25 -36.42 38.03 35.42
CA PRO A 25 -36.62 39.43 35.78
C PRO A 25 -38.05 39.80 35.37
N LEU A 26 -38.94 39.86 36.36
CA LEU A 26 -40.21 40.59 36.29
C LEU A 26 -39.88 42.08 36.11
N LEU A 27 -39.64 42.49 34.86
CA LEU A 27 -39.72 43.89 34.48
C LEU A 27 -41.17 44.15 34.07
N ALA A 28 -41.90 44.75 35.00
CA ALA A 28 -43.20 45.37 34.77
C ALA A 28 -43.10 46.33 33.58
N ARG A 29 -43.63 45.89 32.43
CA ARG A 29 -43.82 46.75 31.26
C ARG A 29 -45.04 47.62 31.54
N ALA A 30 -44.81 48.80 32.09
CA ALA A 30 -45.84 49.82 32.18
C ALA A 30 -46.45 50.05 30.79
N PRO A 31 -47.77 50.26 30.67
CA PRO A 31 -48.36 50.70 29.42
C PRO A 31 -47.81 52.11 29.14
N GLN A 32 -46.83 52.21 28.26
CA GLN A 32 -46.48 53.49 27.66
C GLN A 32 -47.70 53.93 26.86
N LEU A 33 -48.52 54.76 27.51
CA LEU A 33 -49.49 55.61 26.86
C LEU A 33 -48.77 56.27 25.69
N ARG A 34 -49.16 55.87 24.49
CA ARG A 34 -48.73 56.45 23.24
C ARG A 34 -49.19 57.91 23.24
N ALA A 35 -48.36 58.78 23.80
CA ALA A 35 -48.51 60.21 23.64
C ALA A 35 -48.42 60.50 22.14
N TYR A 36 -49.54 60.95 21.56
CA TYR A 36 -49.55 61.57 20.25
C TYR A 36 -48.77 62.88 20.35
N ALA A 37 -47.43 62.78 20.29
CA ALA A 37 -46.58 63.94 20.09
C ALA A 37 -46.86 64.44 18.66
N SER A 38 -47.69 65.46 18.56
CA SER A 38 -47.86 66.28 17.37
C SER A 38 -46.48 66.78 16.95
N LYS A 39 -45.94 66.22 15.86
CA LYS A 39 -44.68 66.67 15.29
C LYS A 39 -44.75 68.20 15.07
N PRO A 40 -43.78 68.98 15.54
CA PRO A 40 -43.68 70.37 15.13
C PRO A 40 -43.54 70.42 13.61
N PRO A 41 -44.10 71.45 12.94
CA PRO A 41 -44.07 71.57 11.49
C PRO A 41 -42.62 71.58 11.04
N GLN A 42 -42.19 70.48 10.42
CA GLN A 42 -40.86 70.38 9.83
C GLN A 42 -40.81 71.41 8.71
N GLY A 43 -40.00 72.46 8.90
CA GLY A 43 -39.75 73.44 7.85
C GLY A 43 -39.33 72.72 6.58
N VAL A 44 -39.85 73.15 5.43
CA VAL A 44 -39.72 72.53 4.11
C VAL A 44 -38.26 72.16 3.77
N VAL A 45 -37.30 72.91 4.29
CA VAL A 45 -35.86 72.67 4.14
C VAL A 45 -35.37 71.40 4.87
N SER A 46 -35.91 71.09 6.06
CA SER A 46 -35.57 69.87 6.82
C SER A 46 -36.13 68.61 6.15
N TYR A 47 -37.28 68.72 5.48
CA TYR A 47 -37.85 67.60 4.71
C TYR A 47 -37.03 67.29 3.46
N ALA A 48 -36.58 68.32 2.74
CA ALA A 48 -35.73 68.17 1.56
C ALA A 48 -34.35 67.56 1.91
N MET A 49 -33.69 68.01 2.99
CA MET A 49 -32.44 67.40 3.45
C MET A 49 -32.63 65.94 3.87
N LYS A 50 -33.74 65.63 4.55
CA LYS A 50 -34.05 64.27 4.98
C LYS A 50 -34.30 63.31 3.80
N LEU A 51 -35.03 63.78 2.78
CA LEU A 51 -35.26 63.03 1.54
C LEU A 51 -33.96 62.69 0.80
N MET A 52 -32.95 63.58 0.88
CA MET A 52 -31.66 63.37 0.24
C MET A 52 -30.69 62.53 1.10
N SER A 53 -30.78 62.59 2.42
CA SER A 53 -29.87 61.87 3.34
C SER A 53 -30.31 60.45 3.66
N ASP A 54 -31.62 60.19 3.74
CA ASP A 54 -32.15 58.87 4.12
C ASP A 54 -31.69 57.74 3.18
N PRO A 55 -31.66 57.90 1.83
CA PRO A 55 -31.15 56.87 0.92
C PRO A 55 -29.67 56.55 1.12
N VAL A 56 -28.85 57.55 1.45
CA VAL A 56 -27.40 57.38 1.68
C VAL A 56 -27.16 56.62 2.98
N ILE A 57 -27.88 56.99 4.05
CA ILE A 57 -27.79 56.31 5.34
C ILE A 57 -28.27 54.86 5.23
N GLU A 58 -29.36 54.61 4.49
CA GLU A 58 -29.87 53.26 4.21
C GLU A 58 -28.85 52.43 3.41
N THR A 59 -28.21 53.02 2.40
CA THR A 59 -27.18 52.36 1.61
C THR A 59 -25.96 51.99 2.47
N ILE A 60 -25.50 52.90 3.33
CA ILE A 60 -24.39 52.64 4.26
C ILE A 60 -24.78 51.55 5.27
N ALA A 61 -26.00 51.58 5.81
CA ALA A 61 -26.48 50.58 6.75
C ALA A 61 -26.62 49.19 6.10
N LEU A 62 -27.11 49.14 4.86
CA LEU A 62 -27.19 47.90 4.07
C LEU A 62 -25.79 47.36 3.76
N ALA A 63 -24.88 48.21 3.28
CA ALA A 63 -23.49 47.85 3.02
C ALA A 63 -22.79 47.31 4.28
N SER A 64 -23.00 47.95 5.44
CA SER A 64 -22.48 47.47 6.73
C SER A 64 -23.04 46.09 7.13
N ARG A 65 -24.33 45.83 6.88
CA ARG A 65 -24.92 44.51 7.14
C ARG A 65 -24.34 43.46 6.20
N ILE A 66 -24.23 43.76 4.91
CA ILE A 66 -23.63 42.85 3.92
C ILE A 66 -22.18 42.55 4.29
N ALA A 67 -21.38 43.57 4.60
CA ALA A 67 -19.98 43.41 5.00
C ALA A 67 -19.84 42.52 6.24
N ARG A 68 -20.67 42.71 7.27
CA ARG A 68 -20.67 41.86 8.47
C ARG A 68 -21.06 40.41 8.16
N ILE A 69 -22.04 40.19 7.29
CA ILE A 69 -22.44 38.84 6.86
C ILE A 69 -21.30 38.18 6.07
N LEU A 70 -20.64 38.91 5.17
CA LEU A 70 -19.50 38.39 4.40
C LEU A 70 -18.31 38.06 5.29
N ILE A 71 -17.91 38.96 6.18
CA ILE A 71 -16.83 38.71 7.15
C ILE A 71 -17.19 37.52 8.05
N GLY A 72 -18.41 37.49 8.59
CA GLY A 72 -18.90 36.39 9.40
C GLY A 72 -18.88 35.06 8.64
N SER A 73 -19.28 35.06 7.37
CA SER A 73 -19.28 33.87 6.52
C SER A 73 -17.86 33.39 6.22
N VAL A 74 -16.94 34.29 5.87
CA VAL A 74 -15.52 33.96 5.63
C VAL A 74 -14.87 33.41 6.89
N LEU A 75 -15.14 33.98 8.07
CA LEU A 75 -14.61 33.48 9.33
C LEU A 75 -15.16 32.09 9.68
N VAL A 76 -16.47 31.88 9.51
CA VAL A 76 -17.08 30.57 9.78
C VAL A 76 -16.56 29.51 8.80
N VAL A 77 -16.59 29.78 7.49
CA VAL A 77 -16.12 28.84 6.46
C VAL A 77 -14.61 28.59 6.60
N GLY A 78 -13.83 29.65 6.85
CA GLY A 78 -12.39 29.55 7.07
C GLY A 78 -12.06 28.72 8.32
N SER A 79 -12.76 28.94 9.43
CA SER A 79 -12.55 28.18 10.66
C SER A 79 -12.93 26.70 10.49
N VAL A 80 -14.07 26.41 9.87
CA VAL A 80 -14.48 25.02 9.58
C VAL A 80 -13.47 24.35 8.66
N THR A 81 -13.05 25.02 7.59
CA THR A 81 -12.02 24.51 6.67
C THR A 81 -10.72 24.21 7.40
N PHE A 82 -10.26 25.11 8.28
CA PHE A 82 -9.04 24.94 9.06
C PHE A 82 -9.15 23.75 10.02
N VAL A 83 -10.26 23.63 10.75
CA VAL A 83 -10.48 22.51 11.70
C VAL A 83 -10.53 21.18 10.97
N VAL A 84 -11.19 21.11 9.82
CA VAL A 84 -11.24 19.89 9.00
C VAL A 84 -9.86 19.55 8.45
N TRP A 85 -9.11 20.55 7.97
CA TRP A 85 -7.76 20.38 7.46
C TRP A 85 -6.80 19.85 8.53
N GLU A 86 -6.72 20.50 9.70
CA GLU A 86 -5.88 20.04 10.81
C GLU A 86 -6.36 18.69 11.35
N GLY A 87 -7.69 18.48 11.45
CA GLY A 87 -8.28 17.21 11.88
C GLY A 87 -7.88 16.05 10.97
N ALA A 88 -7.84 16.25 9.66
CA ALA A 88 -7.35 15.25 8.72
C ALA A 88 -5.87 14.93 8.96
N HIS A 89 -5.04 15.94 9.21
CA HIS A 89 -3.63 15.79 9.54
C HIS A 89 -3.41 15.00 10.83
N GLN A 90 -4.17 15.31 11.88
CA GLN A 90 -4.10 14.60 13.16
C GLN A 90 -4.61 13.16 13.05
N TYR A 91 -5.65 12.92 12.24
CA TYR A 91 -6.09 11.57 11.94
C TYR A 91 -4.99 10.74 11.26
N VAL A 92 -4.30 11.32 10.27
CA VAL A 92 -3.18 10.62 9.62
C VAL A 92 -2.06 10.34 10.61
N GLU A 93 -1.64 11.32 11.41
CA GLU A 93 -0.57 11.13 12.42
C GLU A 93 -0.87 10.00 13.41
N HIS A 94 -2.10 9.95 13.94
CA HIS A 94 -2.40 9.12 15.10
C HIS A 94 -3.16 7.84 14.79
N VAL A 95 -3.80 7.75 13.62
CA VAL A 95 -4.63 6.60 13.24
C VAL A 95 -4.08 5.91 12.00
N ALA A 96 -3.69 6.66 10.97
CA ALA A 96 -3.36 6.09 9.67
C ALA A 96 -1.87 5.78 9.48
N MET A 97 -1.01 6.58 10.11
CA MET A 97 0.44 6.40 10.22
C MET A 97 0.80 6.19 11.69
N PRO A 98 0.33 5.10 12.35
CA PRO A 98 0.72 4.88 13.73
C PRO A 98 2.25 4.90 13.81
N ALA A 99 2.78 5.63 14.79
CA ALA A 99 4.19 5.49 15.13
C ALA A 99 4.40 3.98 15.28
N ALA A 100 5.23 3.40 14.40
CA ALA A 100 5.68 2.03 14.59
C ALA A 100 6.07 1.97 16.05
N ALA A 101 5.45 1.03 16.79
CA ALA A 101 5.93 0.70 18.12
C ALA A 101 7.45 0.66 17.96
N HIS A 102 8.15 1.55 18.68
CA HIS A 102 9.60 1.69 18.57
C HIS A 102 10.12 0.30 18.32
N VAL A 103 10.81 0.08 17.20
CA VAL A 103 11.40 -1.23 16.89
C VAL A 103 12.34 -1.45 18.06
N GLU A 104 11.80 -2.05 19.12
CA GLU A 104 12.54 -2.49 20.28
C GLU A 104 13.59 -3.39 19.67
N GLU A 105 14.80 -3.21 20.16
CA GLU A 105 15.97 -3.97 19.75
C GLU A 105 15.55 -5.40 19.42
N VAL A 106 15.66 -5.77 18.14
CA VAL A 106 15.14 -7.04 17.60
C VAL A 106 15.48 -8.13 18.59
N SER A 107 14.47 -8.77 19.13
CA SER A 107 14.63 -9.72 20.22
C SER A 107 15.67 -10.74 19.81
N ALA A 108 16.68 -10.96 20.67
CA ALA A 108 17.70 -11.98 20.45
C ALA A 108 17.09 -13.38 20.26
N HIS A 109 15.80 -13.55 20.59
CA HIS A 109 15.04 -14.79 20.49
C HIS A 109 14.17 -14.88 19.21
N ASP A 110 14.27 -13.93 18.26
CA ASP A 110 13.55 -13.97 16.98
C ASP A 110 14.15 -15.02 16.02
N THR A 111 14.03 -16.29 16.41
CA THR A 111 14.61 -17.45 15.70
C THR A 111 14.05 -17.59 14.28
N TYR A 112 12.79 -17.17 14.08
CA TYR A 112 12.12 -17.21 12.78
C TYR A 112 12.28 -15.91 11.99
N GLY A 113 12.78 -14.83 12.58
CA GLY A 113 13.03 -13.55 11.92
C GLY A 113 11.75 -12.77 11.61
N TRP A 114 10.66 -12.94 12.36
CA TRP A 114 9.38 -12.27 12.10
C TRP A 114 9.46 -10.76 12.40
N GLU A 115 10.23 -10.35 13.40
CA GLU A 115 10.44 -8.94 13.72
C GLU A 115 11.27 -8.27 12.64
N ARG A 116 12.34 -8.94 12.17
CA ARG A 116 13.15 -8.46 11.03
C ARG A 116 12.32 -8.35 9.74
N ASP A 117 11.44 -9.31 9.51
CA ASP A 117 10.49 -9.27 8.39
C ASP A 117 9.51 -8.08 8.52
N ASP A 118 9.08 -7.76 9.73
CA ASP A 118 8.21 -6.62 9.99
C ASP A 118 8.93 -5.30 9.68
N VAL A 119 10.17 -5.15 10.17
CA VAL A 119 11.02 -3.98 9.89
C VAL A 119 11.22 -3.78 8.39
N THR A 120 11.59 -4.85 7.67
CA THR A 120 11.82 -4.79 6.22
C THR A 120 10.52 -4.59 5.43
N HIS A 121 9.39 -5.11 5.90
CA HIS A 121 8.08 -4.86 5.30
C HIS A 121 7.66 -3.39 5.44
N HIS A 122 7.98 -2.77 6.57
CA HIS A 122 7.74 -1.35 6.82
C HIS A 122 8.81 -0.44 6.22
N LEU A 123 9.79 -0.98 5.48
CA LEU A 123 10.79 -0.19 4.78
C LEU A 123 10.13 0.69 3.71
N GLY A 124 10.08 1.99 3.99
CA GLY A 124 9.42 3.01 3.17
C GLY A 124 8.02 3.41 3.63
N ILE A 125 7.54 2.89 4.77
CA ILE A 125 6.34 3.39 5.44
C ILE A 125 6.81 4.19 6.65
N ALA A 126 6.63 5.51 6.60
CA ALA A 126 7.05 6.37 7.70
C ALA A 126 6.20 6.10 8.97
N PRO A 127 6.82 5.69 10.09
CA PRO A 127 6.13 5.51 11.35
C PRO A 127 5.86 6.88 12.00
N GLY A 128 4.69 7.46 11.73
CA GLY A 128 4.37 8.82 12.16
C GLY A 128 5.29 9.87 11.54
N THR A 129 5.36 11.06 12.14
CA THR A 129 6.24 12.13 11.66
C THR A 129 7.28 12.59 12.68
N ASP A 130 8.52 12.77 12.23
CA ASP A 130 9.63 13.21 13.07
C ASP A 130 9.47 14.69 13.49
N ALA A 131 9.52 14.95 14.80
CA ALA A 131 9.43 16.30 15.36
C ALA A 131 10.54 17.24 14.87
N ARG A 132 11.71 16.71 14.52
CA ARG A 132 12.85 17.46 13.95
C ARG A 132 12.49 18.13 12.62
N LEU A 133 11.50 17.61 11.88
CA LEU A 133 10.97 18.21 10.65
C LEU A 133 10.07 19.44 10.92
N GLY A 134 9.84 19.82 12.18
CA GLY A 134 9.02 20.97 12.55
C GLY A 134 7.57 20.87 12.07
N ILE A 135 6.76 21.91 12.32
CA ILE A 135 5.34 21.84 11.97
C ILE A 135 5.11 21.68 10.47
N PHE A 136 5.86 22.42 9.63
CA PHE A 136 5.69 22.37 8.18
C PHE A 136 6.12 21.04 7.57
N GLY A 137 7.30 20.51 7.95
CA GLY A 137 7.78 19.25 7.41
C GLY A 137 6.87 18.09 7.77
N ARG A 138 6.37 18.04 9.02
CA ARG A 138 5.36 17.04 9.43
C ARG A 138 4.07 17.13 8.60
N HIS A 139 3.54 18.33 8.35
CA HIS A 139 2.37 18.52 7.49
C HIS A 139 2.60 18.05 6.06
N ILE A 140 3.80 18.29 5.51
CA ILE A 140 4.15 17.84 4.17
C ILE A 140 4.21 16.31 4.11
N VAL A 141 4.86 15.66 5.09
CA VAL A 141 4.93 14.19 5.16
C VAL A 141 3.54 13.57 5.26
N ARG A 142 2.67 14.10 6.12
CA ARG A 142 1.26 13.67 6.19
C ARG A 142 0.49 13.93 4.90
N SER A 143 0.74 15.05 4.23
CA SER A 143 0.15 15.34 2.92
C SER A 143 0.60 14.34 1.86
N ALA A 144 1.86 13.88 1.90
CA ALA A 144 2.34 12.81 1.03
C ALA A 144 1.58 11.50 1.28
N TRP A 145 1.39 11.14 2.55
CA TRP A 145 0.60 9.96 2.91
C TRP A 145 -0.83 10.03 2.39
N MET A 146 -1.50 11.17 2.61
CA MET A 146 -2.85 11.44 2.10
C MET A 146 -2.88 11.33 0.57
N ALA A 147 -1.92 11.93 -0.13
CA ALA A 147 -1.86 11.88 -1.58
C ALA A 147 -1.68 10.46 -2.13
N GLU A 148 -0.87 9.64 -1.45
CA GLU A 148 -0.64 8.25 -1.84
C GLU A 148 -1.85 7.34 -1.56
N HIS A 149 -2.52 7.50 -0.41
CA HIS A 149 -3.56 6.57 0.05
C HIS A 149 -4.99 7.04 -0.24
N TRP A 150 -5.23 8.35 -0.25
CA TRP A 150 -6.52 8.95 -0.60
C TRP A 150 -6.56 9.45 -2.04
N GLY A 151 -5.43 9.38 -2.75
CA GLY A 151 -5.28 9.88 -4.12
C GLY A 151 -5.07 11.40 -4.19
N GLY A 152 -5.06 11.94 -5.40
CA GLY A 152 -4.87 13.37 -5.66
C GLY A 152 -6.05 14.28 -5.24
N GLY A 153 -7.07 13.73 -4.58
CA GLY A 153 -8.35 14.37 -4.29
C GLY A 153 -9.25 14.50 -5.52
N ILE A 154 -10.46 15.05 -5.33
CA ILE A 154 -11.34 15.37 -6.44
C ILE A 154 -10.71 16.54 -7.21
N ALA A 155 -10.22 16.27 -8.42
CA ALA A 155 -9.75 17.33 -9.30
C ALA A 155 -10.89 18.38 -9.43
N PRO A 156 -10.64 19.68 -9.25
CA PRO A 156 -11.67 20.72 -9.36
C PRO A 156 -12.49 20.60 -10.66
N GLN A 157 -11.86 20.09 -11.71
CA GLN A 157 -12.43 19.82 -13.02
C GLN A 157 -13.61 18.84 -12.97
N ALA A 158 -13.58 17.86 -12.05
CA ALA A 158 -14.69 16.94 -11.80
C ALA A 158 -15.85 17.64 -11.07
N ILE A 159 -15.56 18.58 -10.15
CA ILE A 159 -16.58 19.37 -9.45
C ILE A 159 -17.26 20.37 -10.40
N PHE A 160 -16.51 20.94 -11.35
CA PHE A 160 -17.02 21.91 -12.33
C PHE A 160 -17.55 21.26 -13.62
N GLY A 161 -17.71 19.93 -13.67
CA GLY A 161 -18.35 19.25 -14.81
C GLY A 161 -17.56 19.29 -16.12
N LEU A 162 -16.26 19.60 -16.06
CA LEU A 162 -15.36 19.62 -17.23
C LEU A 162 -14.66 18.27 -17.45
N ALA A 163 -15.03 17.23 -16.70
CA ALA A 163 -14.51 15.90 -16.93
C ALA A 163 -14.81 15.45 -18.38
N PRO A 164 -13.83 14.91 -19.13
CA PRO A 164 -14.04 14.43 -20.48
C PRO A 164 -15.17 13.40 -20.51
N ARG A 165 -16.32 13.75 -21.08
CA ARG A 165 -17.41 12.81 -21.32
C ARG A 165 -16.88 11.65 -22.17
N GLY A 166 -16.85 10.45 -21.61
CA GLY A 166 -16.52 9.22 -22.34
C GLY A 166 -15.28 8.46 -21.89
N MET A 167 -14.57 8.85 -20.82
CA MET A 167 -13.53 7.98 -20.28
C MET A 167 -14.14 6.75 -19.57
N PRO A 168 -13.71 5.52 -19.92
CA PRO A 168 -14.09 4.31 -19.19
C PRO A 168 -13.67 4.42 -17.72
N VAL A 169 -14.51 3.91 -16.81
CA VAL A 169 -14.31 3.98 -15.34
C VAL A 169 -12.91 3.50 -14.92
N HIS A 170 -12.39 2.43 -15.53
CA HIS A 170 -11.06 1.90 -15.22
C HIS A 170 -9.90 2.85 -15.56
N ARG A 171 -10.01 3.63 -16.65
CA ARG A 171 -8.99 4.63 -16.99
C ARG A 171 -9.03 5.83 -16.07
N ALA A 172 -10.21 6.16 -15.51
CA ALA A 172 -10.34 7.22 -14.53
C ALA A 172 -9.64 6.83 -13.21
N THR A 173 -9.82 5.59 -12.74
CA THR A 173 -9.16 5.11 -11.51
C THR A 173 -7.63 5.05 -11.67
N ASP A 174 -7.13 4.62 -12.83
CA ASP A 174 -5.69 4.62 -13.09
C ASP A 174 -5.14 6.04 -13.11
N PHE A 175 -5.83 6.96 -13.78
CA PHE A 175 -5.44 8.38 -13.82
C PHE A 175 -5.40 9.00 -12.42
N GLU A 176 -6.42 8.76 -11.60
CA GLU A 176 -6.49 9.25 -10.21
C GLU A 176 -5.38 8.67 -9.33
N ALA A 177 -5.11 7.36 -9.44
CA ALA A 177 -4.02 6.71 -8.73
C ALA A 177 -2.65 7.33 -9.10
N HIS A 178 -2.40 7.55 -10.39
CA HIS A 178 -1.17 8.20 -10.85
C HIS A 178 -1.09 9.67 -10.40
N GLN A 179 -2.22 10.39 -10.33
CA GLN A 179 -2.24 11.76 -9.83
C GLN A 179 -1.87 11.81 -8.33
N GLY A 180 -2.40 10.89 -7.53
CA GLY A 180 -2.05 10.75 -6.11
C GLY A 180 -0.56 10.49 -5.91
N LEU A 181 0.01 9.53 -6.65
CA LEU A 181 1.44 9.21 -6.59
C LEU A 181 2.34 10.38 -7.00
N ARG A 182 1.97 11.13 -8.05
CA ARG A 182 2.73 12.34 -8.46
C ARG A 182 2.68 13.44 -7.41
N LEU A 183 1.53 13.59 -6.73
CA LEU A 183 1.40 14.57 -5.65
C LEU A 183 2.20 14.13 -4.41
N ALA A 184 2.17 12.84 -4.08
CA ALA A 184 3.01 12.25 -3.03
C ALA A 184 4.50 12.45 -3.32
N GLU A 185 4.96 12.21 -4.55
CA GLU A 185 6.34 12.45 -4.99
C GLU A 185 6.78 13.90 -4.72
N ARG A 186 5.93 14.88 -5.06
CA ARG A 186 6.22 16.31 -4.83
C ARG A 186 6.30 16.65 -3.36
N PHE A 187 5.36 16.14 -2.55
CA PHE A 187 5.39 16.34 -1.11
C PHE A 187 6.63 15.69 -0.48
N LEU A 188 6.98 14.46 -0.84
CA LEU A 188 8.17 13.78 -0.31
C LEU A 188 9.47 14.48 -0.73
N THR A 189 9.57 14.95 -1.97
CA THR A 189 10.71 15.76 -2.43
C THR A 189 10.83 17.05 -1.60
N THR A 190 9.71 17.70 -1.31
CA THR A 190 9.68 18.92 -0.46
C THR A 190 10.04 18.58 0.99
N ALA A 191 9.57 17.44 1.51
CA ALA A 191 9.89 16.97 2.85
C ALA A 191 11.39 16.69 3.01
N LEU A 192 12.03 16.04 2.02
CA LEU A 192 13.47 15.81 2.00
C LEU A 192 14.27 17.12 1.96
N HIS A 193 13.81 18.11 1.18
CA HIS A 193 14.44 19.43 1.20
C HIS A 193 14.34 20.10 2.59
N VAL A 194 13.16 20.02 3.23
CA VAL A 194 12.96 20.51 4.60
C VAL A 194 13.81 19.73 5.62
N ALA A 195 14.02 18.44 5.40
CA ALA A 195 14.88 17.59 6.22
C ALA A 195 16.36 18.00 6.08
N ASP A 196 16.84 18.20 4.85
CA ASP A 196 18.21 18.62 4.55
C ASP A 196 18.53 20.00 5.15
N THR A 197 17.62 20.98 5.04
CA THR A 197 17.78 22.30 5.70
C THR A 197 17.88 22.23 7.22
N ARG A 198 17.55 21.08 7.82
CA ARG A 198 17.66 20.79 9.25
C ARG A 198 18.69 19.73 9.59
N ASN A 199 19.59 19.40 8.66
CA ASN A 199 20.62 18.38 8.80
C ASN A 199 20.08 16.96 9.06
N VAL A 200 18.85 16.67 8.60
CA VAL A 200 18.26 15.32 8.58
C VAL A 200 18.43 14.78 7.16
N ARG A 201 19.55 14.11 6.87
CA ARG A 201 19.89 13.63 5.52
C ARG A 201 20.65 12.31 5.56
N VAL A 202 20.54 11.53 4.49
CA VAL A 202 21.40 10.37 4.23
C VAL A 202 22.68 10.88 3.58
N GLU A 203 23.82 10.67 4.22
CA GLU A 203 25.14 11.03 3.68
C GLU A 203 25.43 10.18 2.42
N GLU A 204 25.98 10.80 1.37
CA GLU A 204 26.29 10.10 0.11
C GLU A 204 27.55 9.24 0.22
N PHE A 205 28.43 9.53 1.17
CA PHE A 205 29.69 8.82 1.39
C PHE A 205 29.79 8.47 2.88
N SER A 206 29.68 7.19 3.20
CA SER A 206 29.65 6.65 4.57
C SER A 206 30.99 6.71 5.32
N ASP A 207 31.96 7.52 4.86
CA ASP A 207 33.33 7.56 5.38
C ASP A 207 33.41 8.00 6.85
N THR A 208 32.34 8.59 7.38
CA THR A 208 32.31 9.22 8.70
C THR A 208 31.99 8.25 9.84
N GLY A 209 31.53 7.02 9.56
CA GLY A 209 31.05 6.09 10.58
C GLY A 209 29.86 6.65 11.38
N ALA A 210 29.21 7.71 10.89
CA ALA A 210 28.07 8.32 11.54
C ALA A 210 26.86 7.37 11.48
N PRO A 211 26.03 7.33 12.54
CA PRO A 211 24.81 6.55 12.51
C PRO A 211 23.87 7.09 11.43
N LEU A 212 23.30 6.20 10.63
CA LEU A 212 22.34 6.56 9.59
C LEU A 212 21.10 7.22 10.19
N ASP A 213 20.75 8.42 9.72
CA ASP A 213 19.51 9.07 10.14
C ASP A 213 18.30 8.31 9.60
N THR A 214 17.59 7.61 10.49
CA THR A 214 16.46 6.74 10.14
C THR A 214 15.32 7.51 9.49
N THR A 215 15.10 8.77 9.86
CA THR A 215 14.04 9.61 9.26
C THR A 215 14.38 9.94 7.82
N ALA A 216 15.63 10.35 7.56
CA ALA A 216 16.07 10.62 6.21
C ALA A 216 16.02 9.35 5.34
N ALA A 217 16.53 8.23 5.85
CA ALA A 217 16.51 6.94 5.15
C ALA A 217 15.08 6.48 4.84
N THR A 218 14.14 6.67 5.77
CA THR A 218 12.74 6.31 5.58
C THR A 218 12.06 7.17 4.51
N LEU A 219 12.28 8.49 4.54
CA LEU A 219 11.73 9.41 3.53
C LEU A 219 12.28 9.14 2.13
N GLU A 220 13.58 8.89 2.00
CA GLU A 220 14.22 8.51 0.73
C GLU A 220 13.68 7.18 0.22
N THR A 221 13.57 6.17 1.09
CA THR A 221 13.02 4.86 0.71
C THR A 221 11.57 4.99 0.25
N TRP A 222 10.77 5.79 0.95
CA TRP A 222 9.37 6.02 0.59
C TRP A 222 9.25 6.73 -0.76
N LEU A 223 10.05 7.78 -1.00
CA LEU A 223 10.10 8.47 -2.28
C LEU A 223 10.49 7.53 -3.43
N ALA A 224 11.51 6.70 -3.21
CA ALA A 224 11.93 5.69 -4.18
C ALA A 224 10.83 4.66 -4.47
N ALA A 225 10.07 4.22 -3.45
CA ALA A 225 8.93 3.32 -3.61
C ALA A 225 7.78 3.98 -4.42
N VAL A 226 7.45 5.24 -4.13
CA VAL A 226 6.46 6.01 -4.92
C VAL A 226 6.90 6.13 -6.37
N ARG A 227 8.18 6.40 -6.63
CA ARG A 227 8.75 6.49 -7.97
C ARG A 227 8.77 5.16 -8.72
N MET A 228 9.03 4.04 -8.04
CA MET A 228 8.86 2.70 -8.63
C MET A 228 7.41 2.47 -9.07
N ARG A 229 6.44 2.81 -8.21
CA ARG A 229 5.01 2.67 -8.51
C ARG A 229 4.54 3.59 -9.65
N LEU A 230 5.16 4.75 -9.82
CA LEU A 230 4.90 5.62 -10.97
C LEU A 230 5.32 4.99 -12.30
N GLY A 231 6.32 4.11 -12.30
CA GLY A 231 6.73 3.29 -13.45
C GLY A 231 7.29 4.06 -14.67
N THR A 232 7.34 5.39 -14.63
CA THR A 232 7.92 6.17 -15.75
C THR A 232 9.44 5.99 -15.79
N PRO A 233 10.09 5.95 -16.96
CA PRO A 233 11.54 5.74 -17.05
C PRO A 233 12.37 6.72 -16.20
N ALA A 234 11.99 7.99 -16.18
CA ALA A 234 12.66 9.01 -15.36
C ALA A 234 12.50 8.76 -13.85
N ALA A 235 11.29 8.39 -13.41
CA ALA A 235 11.03 8.06 -12.01
C ALA A 235 11.78 6.79 -11.59
N LEU A 236 11.82 5.77 -12.45
CA LEU A 236 12.58 4.54 -12.21
C LEU A 236 14.08 4.83 -12.09
N GLY A 237 14.67 5.62 -13.00
CA GLY A 237 16.08 6.04 -12.87
C GLY A 237 16.36 6.76 -11.56
N ALA A 238 15.50 7.70 -11.15
CA ALA A 238 15.65 8.43 -9.89
C ALA A 238 15.43 7.54 -8.65
N ALA A 239 14.56 6.53 -8.72
CA ALA A 239 14.40 5.53 -7.67
C ALA A 239 15.63 4.62 -7.56
N GLY A 240 16.25 4.25 -8.68
CA GLY A 240 17.48 3.44 -8.72
C GLY A 240 18.61 4.11 -7.96
N LEU A 241 18.90 5.37 -8.28
CA LEU A 241 19.92 6.17 -7.58
C LEU A 241 19.64 6.28 -6.07
N ALA A 242 18.38 6.49 -5.69
CA ALA A 242 18.00 6.58 -4.28
C ALA A 242 18.20 5.24 -3.53
N TYR A 243 17.84 4.12 -4.16
CA TYR A 243 18.04 2.80 -3.55
C TYR A 243 19.50 2.37 -3.52
N GLU A 244 20.31 2.71 -4.52
CA GLU A 244 21.77 2.47 -4.48
C GLU A 244 22.41 3.25 -3.33
N LYS A 245 22.10 4.54 -3.22
CA LYS A 245 22.53 5.38 -2.09
C LYS A 245 22.14 4.77 -0.74
N LEU A 246 20.89 4.30 -0.61
CA LEU A 246 20.42 3.65 0.62
C LEU A 246 21.13 2.32 0.87
N TYR A 247 21.36 1.52 -0.17
CA TYR A 247 22.06 0.23 -0.07
C TYR A 247 23.47 0.43 0.49
N ASP A 248 24.22 1.39 -0.05
CA ASP A 248 25.57 1.71 0.41
C ASP A 248 25.58 2.28 1.83
N ALA A 249 24.61 3.14 2.16
CA ALA A 249 24.46 3.70 3.49
C ALA A 249 24.14 2.62 4.55
N TYR A 250 23.25 1.67 4.23
CA TYR A 250 22.92 0.55 5.12
C TYR A 250 24.05 -0.49 5.18
N ALA A 251 24.77 -0.74 4.08
CA ALA A 251 25.89 -1.68 4.07
C ALA A 251 27.02 -1.28 5.02
N ALA A 252 27.15 0.02 5.33
CA ALA A 252 28.09 0.54 6.33
C ALA A 252 27.59 0.38 7.78
N GLN A 253 26.30 0.08 7.99
CA GLN A 253 25.72 -0.09 9.33
C GLN A 253 25.81 -1.55 9.80
N PRO A 254 26.12 -1.79 11.08
CA PRO A 254 26.08 -3.14 11.63
C PRO A 254 24.64 -3.69 11.62
N HIS A 255 24.50 -5.00 11.38
CA HIS A 255 23.22 -5.72 11.41
C HIS A 255 22.16 -5.28 10.38
N ALA A 256 22.55 -4.55 9.34
CA ALA A 256 21.65 -4.08 8.29
C ALA A 256 21.48 -5.07 7.11
N GLU A 257 22.01 -6.30 7.22
CA GLU A 257 22.02 -7.33 6.17
C GLU A 257 20.63 -7.54 5.55
N ALA A 258 19.61 -7.76 6.38
CA ALA A 258 18.24 -7.99 5.91
C ALA A 258 17.65 -6.78 5.15
N VAL A 259 18.05 -5.55 5.50
CA VAL A 259 17.62 -4.35 4.78
C VAL A 259 18.35 -4.25 3.45
N CYS A 260 19.65 -4.52 3.41
CA CYS A 260 20.44 -4.59 2.18
C CYS A 260 19.89 -5.63 1.21
N ASP A 261 19.47 -6.82 1.69
CA ASP A 261 18.87 -7.85 0.84
C ASP A 261 17.59 -7.34 0.15
N VAL A 262 16.73 -6.67 0.90
CA VAL A 262 15.48 -6.11 0.36
C VAL A 262 15.76 -4.96 -0.60
N LEU A 263 16.72 -4.09 -0.31
CA LEU A 263 17.15 -3.02 -1.21
C LEU A 263 17.74 -3.58 -2.51
N ALA A 264 18.60 -4.61 -2.43
CA ALA A 264 19.14 -5.30 -3.58
C ALA A 264 18.05 -5.98 -4.41
N MET A 265 17.07 -6.64 -3.79
CA MET A 265 15.91 -7.19 -4.48
C MET A 265 15.08 -6.10 -5.20
N ARG A 266 14.88 -4.94 -4.57
CA ARG A 266 14.18 -3.79 -5.19
C ARG A 266 14.97 -3.21 -6.36
N LEU A 267 16.29 -3.07 -6.24
CA LEU A 267 17.18 -2.65 -7.32
C LEU A 267 17.15 -3.65 -8.48
N GLY A 268 17.20 -4.95 -8.20
CA GLY A 268 17.07 -5.99 -9.22
C GLY A 268 15.75 -5.88 -9.98
N THR A 269 14.64 -5.69 -9.26
CA THR A 269 13.31 -5.48 -9.87
C THR A 269 13.30 -4.23 -10.75
N LEU A 270 13.86 -3.12 -10.27
CA LEU A 270 13.91 -1.84 -10.97
C LEU A 270 14.72 -1.92 -12.26
N GLN A 271 15.92 -2.51 -12.21
CA GLN A 271 16.76 -2.71 -13.41
C GLN A 271 16.06 -3.62 -14.42
N GLY A 272 15.33 -4.64 -13.94
CA GLY A 272 14.50 -5.49 -14.77
C GLY A 272 13.39 -4.72 -15.50
N GLN A 273 12.72 -3.80 -14.80
CA GLN A 273 11.69 -2.92 -15.39
C GLN A 273 12.25 -1.97 -16.45
N LEU A 274 13.50 -1.52 -16.28
CA LEU A 274 14.23 -0.71 -17.26
C LEU A 274 14.75 -1.53 -18.46
N GLY A 275 14.63 -2.85 -18.43
CA GLY A 275 15.12 -3.76 -19.48
C GLY A 275 16.58 -4.17 -19.32
N HIS A 276 17.24 -3.81 -18.22
CA HIS A 276 18.63 -4.17 -17.92
C HIS A 276 18.68 -5.53 -17.18
N LEU A 277 18.43 -6.61 -17.91
CA LEU A 277 18.30 -7.95 -17.32
C LEU A 277 19.58 -8.44 -16.63
N ASP A 278 20.76 -8.17 -17.19
CA ASP A 278 22.02 -8.63 -16.60
C ASP A 278 22.33 -7.94 -15.26
N GLU A 279 22.10 -6.63 -15.18
CA GLU A 279 22.22 -5.85 -13.94
C GLU A 279 21.19 -6.30 -12.90
N SER A 280 19.96 -6.57 -13.36
CA SER A 280 18.89 -7.13 -12.54
C SER A 280 19.32 -8.44 -11.87
N LEU A 281 19.89 -9.37 -12.64
CA LEU A 281 20.39 -10.65 -12.14
C LEU A 281 21.54 -10.49 -11.15
N ALA A 282 22.45 -9.53 -11.37
CA ALA A 282 23.54 -9.23 -10.45
C ALA A 282 23.02 -8.74 -9.09
N TRP A 283 22.02 -7.85 -9.09
CA TRP A 283 21.38 -7.37 -7.86
C TRP A 283 20.61 -8.47 -7.13
N PHE A 284 19.90 -9.34 -7.85
CA PHE A 284 19.25 -10.50 -7.24
C PHE A 284 20.26 -11.49 -6.63
N GLY A 285 21.42 -11.68 -7.27
CA GLY A 285 22.50 -12.48 -6.69
C GLY A 285 23.03 -11.91 -5.38
N ARG A 286 23.13 -10.58 -5.26
CA ARG A 286 23.48 -9.89 -4.00
C ARG A 286 22.43 -10.15 -2.92
N ALA A 287 21.14 -10.03 -3.23
CA ALA A 287 20.04 -10.29 -2.30
C ALA A 287 19.95 -11.75 -1.83
N LEU A 288 20.41 -12.70 -2.65
CA LEU A 288 20.41 -14.13 -2.34
C LEU A 288 21.69 -14.61 -1.64
N HIS A 289 22.74 -13.77 -1.69
CA HIS A 289 24.13 -14.13 -1.41
C HIS A 289 24.59 -15.39 -2.17
N ASP A 290 24.10 -15.57 -3.39
CA ASP A 290 24.30 -16.78 -4.20
C ASP A 290 24.17 -16.43 -5.69
N ASP A 291 24.69 -17.31 -6.56
CA ASP A 291 24.37 -17.24 -7.97
C ASP A 291 22.92 -17.69 -8.19
N THR A 292 22.09 -16.79 -8.71
CA THR A 292 20.66 -17.00 -8.92
C THR A 292 20.36 -18.28 -9.71
N ARG A 293 21.15 -18.58 -10.75
CA ARG A 293 20.93 -19.78 -11.58
C ARG A 293 21.26 -21.06 -10.80
N THR A 294 22.37 -21.04 -10.06
CA THR A 294 22.79 -22.14 -9.19
C THR A 294 21.73 -22.43 -8.12
N LEU A 295 21.18 -21.40 -7.48
CA LEU A 295 20.10 -21.57 -6.50
C LEU A 295 18.84 -22.15 -7.13
N VAL A 296 18.42 -21.65 -8.30
CA VAL A 296 17.26 -22.16 -9.04
C VAL A 296 17.43 -23.64 -9.38
N ASP A 297 18.60 -24.02 -9.92
CA ASP A 297 18.89 -25.41 -10.27
C ASP A 297 18.96 -26.32 -9.03
N ALA A 298 19.56 -25.84 -7.93
CA ALA A 298 19.61 -26.57 -6.67
C ALA A 298 18.22 -26.77 -6.05
N ALA A 299 17.36 -25.73 -6.08
CA ALA A 299 15.99 -25.81 -5.58
C ALA A 299 15.13 -26.78 -6.41
N LEU A 300 15.20 -26.70 -7.75
CA LEU A 300 14.51 -27.64 -8.64
C LEU A 300 14.99 -29.08 -8.46
N ALA A 301 16.28 -29.27 -8.15
CA ALA A 301 16.84 -30.58 -7.83
C ALA A 301 16.54 -31.04 -6.39
N GLN A 302 15.87 -30.23 -5.57
CA GLN A 302 15.64 -30.46 -4.14
C GLN A 302 16.94 -30.69 -3.35
N LYS A 303 17.99 -29.95 -3.73
CA LYS A 303 19.34 -30.00 -3.16
C LYS A 303 19.81 -28.64 -2.60
N ALA A 304 18.91 -27.66 -2.51
CA ALA A 304 19.23 -26.38 -1.92
C ALA A 304 19.73 -26.56 -0.48
N ALA A 305 20.78 -25.84 -0.11
CA ALA A 305 21.33 -25.88 1.24
C ALA A 305 20.27 -25.43 2.27
N PRO A 306 20.28 -26.00 3.49
CA PRO A 306 19.37 -25.56 4.54
C PRO A 306 19.63 -24.09 4.88
N ARG A 307 18.56 -23.28 4.88
CA ARG A 307 18.60 -21.85 5.21
C ARG A 307 17.86 -21.58 6.54
N SER A 308 18.13 -20.43 7.15
CA SER A 308 17.30 -19.93 8.24
C SER A 308 15.89 -19.59 7.71
N PRO A 309 14.84 -19.60 8.55
CA PRO A 309 13.50 -19.26 8.10
C PRO A 309 13.43 -17.90 7.41
N LEU A 310 14.07 -16.86 7.98
CA LEU A 310 14.15 -15.54 7.37
C LEU A 310 14.84 -15.57 6.00
N ALA A 311 16.03 -16.18 5.90
CA ALA A 311 16.76 -16.26 4.64
C ALA A 311 16.00 -17.04 3.57
N MET A 312 15.19 -18.02 3.98
CA MET A 312 14.29 -18.73 3.09
C MET A 312 13.17 -17.82 2.57
N ARG A 313 12.51 -17.06 3.45
CA ARG A 313 11.46 -16.11 3.04
C ARG A 313 12.01 -15.04 2.10
N THR A 314 13.19 -14.49 2.39
CA THR A 314 13.90 -13.55 1.50
C THR A 314 14.22 -14.18 0.15
N ALA A 315 14.74 -15.40 0.14
CA ALA A 315 15.08 -16.11 -1.10
C ALA A 315 13.85 -16.36 -1.98
N VAL A 316 12.75 -16.86 -1.39
CA VAL A 316 11.48 -17.02 -2.10
C VAL A 316 11.01 -15.69 -2.66
N ARG A 317 10.86 -14.64 -1.84
CA ARG A 317 10.40 -13.30 -2.32
C ARG A 317 11.27 -12.75 -3.46
N THR A 318 12.57 -13.02 -3.40
CA THR A 318 13.52 -12.59 -4.44
C THR A 318 13.33 -13.37 -5.73
N LEU A 319 13.11 -14.68 -5.67
CA LEU A 319 12.76 -15.49 -6.84
C LEU A 319 11.39 -15.10 -7.41
N GLU A 320 10.40 -14.78 -6.57
CA GLU A 320 9.11 -14.24 -7.03
C GLU A 320 9.31 -12.94 -7.82
N ALA A 321 10.07 -11.99 -7.27
CA ALA A 321 10.38 -10.72 -7.94
C ALA A 321 11.13 -10.95 -9.27
N LEU A 322 12.11 -11.85 -9.28
CA LEU A 322 12.83 -12.24 -10.49
C LEU A 322 11.90 -12.86 -11.55
N SER A 323 10.96 -13.71 -11.14
CA SER A 323 10.01 -14.31 -12.10
C SER A 323 9.16 -13.24 -12.79
N ARG A 324 8.76 -12.19 -12.05
CA ARG A 324 8.03 -11.04 -12.62
C ARG A 324 8.91 -10.25 -13.59
N VAL A 325 10.21 -10.11 -13.32
CA VAL A 325 11.17 -9.51 -14.26
C VAL A 325 11.26 -10.33 -15.55
N TYR A 326 11.31 -11.66 -15.47
CA TYR A 326 11.29 -12.50 -16.67
C TYR A 326 9.97 -12.42 -17.45
N VAL A 327 8.83 -12.35 -16.77
CA VAL A 327 7.53 -12.11 -17.42
C VAL A 327 7.53 -10.74 -18.11
N HIS A 328 8.03 -9.69 -17.47
CA HIS A 328 8.15 -8.36 -18.09
C HIS A 328 9.09 -8.37 -19.30
N ALA A 329 10.26 -9.01 -19.18
CA ALA A 329 11.21 -9.16 -20.27
C ALA A 329 10.60 -9.90 -21.47
N SER A 330 9.67 -10.84 -21.25
CA SER A 330 8.95 -11.51 -22.34
C SER A 330 8.16 -10.54 -23.21
N SER A 331 7.62 -9.45 -22.65
CA SER A 331 6.88 -8.44 -23.39
C SER A 331 7.77 -7.55 -24.27
N LEU A 332 9.07 -7.48 -23.96
CA LEU A 332 10.07 -6.66 -24.65
C LEU A 332 10.95 -7.47 -25.62
N SER A 333 10.97 -8.79 -25.47
CA SER A 333 11.84 -9.70 -26.22
C SER A 333 11.21 -10.17 -27.53
N ASP A 334 12.04 -10.36 -28.56
CA ASP A 334 11.67 -11.05 -29.81
C ASP A 334 11.37 -12.55 -29.58
N THR A 335 11.87 -13.13 -28.48
CA THR A 335 11.64 -14.50 -28.06
C THR A 335 10.88 -14.55 -26.71
N PRO A 336 9.61 -14.11 -26.67
CA PRO A 336 8.83 -14.05 -25.43
C PRO A 336 8.77 -15.40 -24.70
N ARG A 337 8.77 -16.49 -25.48
CA ARG A 337 8.70 -17.85 -24.98
C ARG A 337 9.89 -18.24 -24.09
N ASP A 338 11.10 -17.82 -24.42
CA ASP A 338 12.29 -18.20 -23.65
C ASP A 338 12.27 -17.52 -22.27
N ALA A 339 11.93 -16.22 -22.24
CA ALA A 339 11.75 -15.48 -20.99
C ALA A 339 10.60 -16.04 -20.13
N LEU A 340 9.49 -16.46 -20.75
CA LEU A 340 8.40 -17.14 -20.02
C LEU A 340 8.82 -18.53 -19.48
N HIS A 341 9.71 -19.24 -20.17
CA HIS A 341 10.29 -20.48 -19.64
C HIS A 341 11.18 -20.23 -18.43
N ASP A 342 12.01 -19.19 -18.47
CA ASP A 342 12.84 -18.80 -17.33
C ASP A 342 11.97 -18.35 -16.14
N ALA A 343 10.90 -17.59 -16.39
CA ALA A 343 9.91 -17.24 -15.36
C ALA A 343 9.32 -18.48 -14.70
N LEU A 344 8.86 -19.46 -15.50
CA LEU A 344 8.29 -20.71 -14.99
C LEU A 344 9.31 -21.52 -14.18
N ARG A 345 10.57 -21.60 -14.63
CA ARG A 345 11.64 -22.28 -13.88
C ARG A 345 11.87 -21.63 -12.52
N VAL A 346 11.93 -20.30 -12.46
CA VAL A 346 12.13 -19.55 -11.22
C VAL A 346 10.94 -19.71 -10.27
N GLN A 347 9.71 -19.68 -10.78
CA GLN A 347 8.50 -19.92 -9.98
C GLN A 347 8.47 -21.34 -9.38
N LEU A 348 8.83 -22.34 -10.18
CA LEU A 348 8.92 -23.73 -9.70
C LEU A 348 10.04 -23.91 -8.65
N ALA A 349 11.15 -23.17 -8.78
CA ALA A 349 12.22 -23.16 -7.78
C ALA A 349 11.75 -22.50 -6.47
N ALA A 350 11.07 -21.35 -6.54
CA ALA A 350 10.49 -20.69 -5.37
C ALA A 350 9.47 -21.59 -4.65
N LEU A 351 8.61 -22.26 -5.41
CA LEU A 351 7.66 -23.24 -4.89
C LEU A 351 8.38 -24.42 -4.21
N ALA A 352 9.44 -24.96 -4.81
CA ALA A 352 10.20 -26.06 -4.22
C ALA A 352 10.86 -25.67 -2.88
N LEU A 353 11.35 -24.43 -2.76
CA LEU A 353 11.88 -23.90 -1.51
C LEU A 353 10.79 -23.77 -0.43
N ALA A 354 9.61 -23.26 -0.79
CA ALA A 354 8.47 -23.14 0.13
C ALA A 354 8.00 -24.53 0.64
N GLN A 355 7.93 -25.53 -0.25
CA GLN A 355 7.56 -26.90 0.11
C GLN A 355 8.57 -27.56 1.05
N GLY A 356 9.86 -27.25 0.89
CA GLY A 356 10.91 -27.71 1.81
C GLY A 356 10.68 -27.22 3.24
N GLU A 357 10.20 -25.98 3.41
CA GLU A 357 9.86 -25.43 4.72
C GLU A 357 8.56 -26.02 5.29
N HIS A 358 7.57 -26.31 4.45
CA HIS A 358 6.36 -27.00 4.91
C HIS A 358 6.68 -28.36 5.55
N ALA A 359 7.64 -29.10 4.99
CA ALA A 359 8.07 -30.40 5.50
C ALA A 359 8.97 -30.32 6.75
N ARG A 360 9.45 -29.12 7.12
CA ARG A 360 10.39 -28.94 8.21
C ARG A 360 9.70 -29.20 9.56
N PRO A 361 10.19 -30.13 10.38
CA PRO A 361 9.62 -30.35 11.71
C PRO A 361 9.90 -29.13 12.59
N GLY A 362 8.86 -28.62 13.24
CA GLY A 362 8.95 -27.52 14.17
C GLY A 362 7.74 -27.53 15.10
N ASN A 363 7.99 -27.25 16.37
CA ASN A 363 6.94 -27.18 17.38
C ASN A 363 6.74 -25.72 17.79
N GLY A 364 5.50 -25.40 18.13
CA GLY A 364 5.15 -24.08 18.64
C GLY A 364 4.68 -23.13 17.56
N ALA A 365 4.37 -21.95 18.05
CA ALA A 365 3.52 -21.00 17.38
C ALA A 365 4.20 -20.32 16.17
N ASP A 366 5.50 -19.98 16.28
CA ASP A 366 6.25 -19.39 15.17
C ASP A 366 6.53 -20.41 14.06
N ALA A 367 6.64 -21.70 14.42
CA ALA A 367 6.75 -22.80 13.46
C ALA A 367 5.42 -23.03 12.70
N GLU A 368 4.29 -22.91 13.40
CA GLU A 368 2.96 -22.91 12.78
C GLU A 368 2.78 -21.74 11.82
N LEU A 369 3.19 -20.53 12.25
CA LEU A 369 3.15 -19.35 11.39
C LEU A 369 4.05 -19.48 10.16
N GLN A 370 5.25 -20.08 10.32
CA GLN A 370 6.15 -20.36 9.19
C GLN A 370 5.54 -21.36 8.20
N ARG A 371 4.83 -22.39 8.70
CA ARG A 371 4.09 -23.32 7.84
C ARG A 371 2.92 -22.64 7.14
N ALA A 372 2.20 -21.74 7.82
CA ALA A 372 1.14 -20.94 7.21
C ALA A 372 1.68 -20.02 6.11
N TRP A 373 2.84 -19.38 6.33
CA TRP A 373 3.55 -18.61 5.30
C TRP A 373 3.94 -19.47 4.10
N ALA A 374 4.51 -20.65 4.32
CA ALA A 374 4.89 -21.55 3.24
C ALA A 374 3.67 -21.97 2.39
N HIS A 375 2.54 -22.28 3.02
CA HIS A 375 1.30 -22.59 2.29
C HIS A 375 0.72 -21.39 1.54
N GLU A 376 0.81 -20.19 2.11
CA GLU A 376 0.38 -18.95 1.43
C GLU A 376 1.23 -18.68 0.19
N THR A 377 2.54 -18.86 0.31
CA THR A 377 3.49 -18.77 -0.79
C THR A 377 3.21 -19.84 -1.87
N GLU A 378 2.93 -21.08 -1.47
CA GLU A 378 2.52 -22.13 -2.41
C GLU A 378 1.26 -21.73 -3.19
N ALA A 379 0.28 -21.10 -2.52
CA ALA A 379 -0.94 -20.63 -3.17
C ALA A 379 -0.65 -19.51 -4.19
N GLU A 380 0.16 -18.51 -3.82
CA GLU A 380 0.53 -17.42 -4.71
C GLU A 380 1.31 -17.93 -5.93
N MET A 381 2.29 -18.82 -5.72
CA MET A 381 3.03 -19.44 -6.82
C MET A 381 2.12 -20.28 -7.72
N GLY A 382 1.10 -20.94 -7.17
CA GLY A 382 0.11 -21.65 -7.98
C GLY A 382 -0.62 -20.73 -8.96
N VAL A 383 -0.99 -19.52 -8.54
CA VAL A 383 -1.59 -18.51 -9.44
C VAL A 383 -0.59 -18.08 -10.52
N GLN A 384 0.62 -17.67 -10.12
CA GLN A 384 1.63 -17.17 -11.06
C GLN A 384 2.07 -18.22 -12.10
N ILE A 385 2.22 -19.48 -11.67
CA ILE A 385 2.51 -20.62 -12.55
C ILE A 385 1.36 -20.85 -13.53
N ALA A 386 0.11 -20.79 -13.06
CA ALA A 386 -1.06 -20.98 -13.93
C ALA A 386 -1.13 -19.93 -15.04
N GLU A 387 -0.87 -18.67 -14.71
CA GLU A 387 -0.82 -17.56 -15.66
C GLU A 387 0.35 -17.69 -16.64
N THR A 388 1.53 -18.07 -16.16
CA THR A 388 2.72 -18.27 -17.00
C THR A 388 2.51 -19.43 -17.97
N LEU A 389 1.90 -20.53 -17.52
CA LEU A 389 1.50 -21.64 -18.38
C LEU A 389 0.44 -21.24 -19.40
N TYR A 390 -0.52 -20.39 -19.01
CA TYR A 390 -1.50 -19.83 -19.94
C TYR A 390 -0.83 -18.97 -21.01
N ALA A 391 0.09 -18.08 -20.64
CA ALA A 391 0.87 -17.25 -21.56
C ALA A 391 1.72 -18.12 -22.50
N LEU A 392 2.42 -19.14 -21.99
CA LEU A 392 3.19 -20.10 -22.78
C LEU A 392 2.32 -20.87 -23.80
N HIS A 393 1.05 -21.11 -23.49
CA HIS A 393 0.09 -21.70 -24.41
C HIS A 393 -0.30 -20.74 -25.54
N GLN A 394 -0.44 -19.45 -25.24
CA GLN A 394 -0.71 -18.39 -26.24
C GLN A 394 0.47 -18.13 -27.19
N HIS A 395 1.69 -18.50 -26.79
CA HIS A 395 2.91 -18.37 -27.59
C HIS A 395 3.46 -19.74 -28.02
N PRO A 396 2.80 -20.47 -28.94
CA PRO A 396 3.22 -21.81 -29.34
C PRO A 396 4.62 -21.78 -29.97
N ALA A 397 5.43 -22.79 -29.65
CA ALA A 397 6.76 -22.94 -30.24
C ALA A 397 6.66 -22.99 -31.78
N PRO A 398 7.62 -22.39 -32.52
CA PRO A 398 7.67 -22.53 -33.96
C PRO A 398 7.70 -24.01 -34.32
N ARG A 399 6.80 -24.44 -35.21
CA ARG A 399 6.63 -25.84 -35.62
C ARG A 399 7.92 -26.36 -36.28
N ARG A 400 8.86 -26.85 -35.48
CA ARG A 400 9.99 -27.65 -35.96
C ARG A 400 9.48 -29.06 -36.19
N TRP A 401 9.81 -29.65 -37.34
CA TRP A 401 9.34 -30.98 -37.77
C TRP A 401 9.63 -32.14 -36.78
N PHE A 402 10.57 -31.95 -35.84
CA PHE A 402 10.88 -32.89 -34.75
C PHE A 402 10.35 -32.49 -33.36
N SER A 403 9.52 -31.45 -33.25
CA SER A 403 9.00 -30.99 -31.95
C SER A 403 8.20 -32.06 -31.20
N TRP A 404 7.62 -33.03 -31.92
CA TRP A 404 6.92 -34.17 -31.33
C TRP A 404 7.83 -35.08 -30.47
N LEU A 405 9.15 -35.06 -30.67
CA LEU A 405 10.12 -35.85 -29.89
C LEU A 405 10.55 -35.17 -28.58
N LYS A 406 10.38 -33.85 -28.46
CA LYS A 406 10.76 -33.08 -27.26
C LYS A 406 9.51 -32.49 -26.61
N ARG A 407 8.75 -33.34 -25.90
CA ARG A 407 7.77 -32.82 -24.94
C ARG A 407 8.51 -32.01 -23.89
N ASP A 408 8.11 -30.76 -23.77
CA ASP A 408 8.66 -29.86 -22.78
C ASP A 408 8.13 -30.25 -21.40
N LYS A 409 8.98 -30.89 -20.61
CA LYS A 409 8.62 -31.40 -19.27
C LYS A 409 8.13 -30.29 -18.35
N LEU A 410 8.50 -29.03 -18.59
CA LEU A 410 8.06 -27.90 -17.78
C LEU A 410 6.59 -27.54 -18.02
N LEU A 411 6.10 -27.69 -19.26
CA LEU A 411 4.68 -27.43 -19.57
C LEU A 411 3.75 -28.48 -18.96
N ASP A 412 4.29 -29.68 -18.72
CA ASP A 412 3.61 -30.78 -18.05
C ASP A 412 3.75 -30.72 -16.52
N ALA A 413 4.32 -29.63 -15.97
CA ALA A 413 4.44 -29.45 -14.52
C ALA A 413 3.06 -29.46 -13.87
N ARG A 414 2.84 -30.44 -12.99
CA ARG A 414 1.61 -30.58 -12.20
C ARG A 414 1.84 -30.06 -10.80
N PRO A 415 0.80 -29.51 -10.15
CA PRO A 415 0.87 -29.25 -8.72
C PRO A 415 1.22 -30.54 -7.97
N PRO A 416 1.86 -30.43 -6.78
CA PRO A 416 2.01 -31.57 -5.88
C PRO A 416 0.67 -32.26 -5.68
N ARG A 417 0.68 -33.58 -5.50
CA ARG A 417 -0.57 -34.34 -5.30
C ARG A 417 -1.37 -33.71 -4.17
N THR A 418 -2.53 -33.17 -4.51
CA THR A 418 -3.56 -32.80 -3.56
C THR A 418 -4.51 -33.98 -3.40
N ASP A 419 -5.06 -34.13 -2.20
CA ASP A 419 -6.10 -35.14 -1.93
C ASP A 419 -7.44 -34.75 -2.59
N VAL A 420 -7.52 -33.52 -3.10
CA VAL A 420 -8.69 -33.02 -3.84
C VAL A 420 -8.75 -33.67 -5.21
N VAL A 421 -9.80 -34.47 -5.41
CA VAL A 421 -10.18 -35.00 -6.72
C VAL A 421 -10.51 -33.82 -7.64
N LEU A 422 -9.53 -33.40 -8.44
CA LEU A 422 -9.74 -32.36 -9.44
C LEU A 422 -10.77 -32.85 -10.46
N PRO A 423 -11.80 -32.06 -10.80
CA PRO A 423 -12.71 -32.40 -11.89
C PRO A 423 -11.87 -32.65 -13.15
N ALA A 424 -12.20 -33.71 -13.91
CA ALA A 424 -11.41 -34.17 -15.04
C ALA A 424 -10.93 -32.99 -15.91
N THR A 425 -9.65 -32.64 -15.79
CA THR A 425 -9.04 -31.50 -16.46
C THR A 425 -8.70 -31.87 -17.90
N ALA A 426 -9.72 -32.12 -18.72
CA ALA A 426 -9.54 -32.19 -20.17
C ALA A 426 -9.57 -30.76 -20.73
N GLY A 427 -8.76 -30.46 -21.76
CA GLY A 427 -8.75 -29.17 -22.45
C GLY A 427 -7.36 -28.55 -22.61
N ALA A 428 -7.31 -27.47 -23.40
CA ALA A 428 -6.07 -26.78 -23.76
C ALA A 428 -5.36 -26.13 -22.57
N TYR A 429 -6.12 -25.73 -21.54
CA TYR A 429 -5.62 -25.05 -20.34
C TYR A 429 -5.74 -25.91 -19.07
N ALA A 430 -5.72 -27.23 -19.22
CA ALA A 430 -5.84 -28.18 -18.12
C ALA A 430 -4.81 -27.95 -17.00
N ALA A 431 -3.55 -27.69 -17.37
CA ALA A 431 -2.47 -27.45 -16.41
C ALA A 431 -2.71 -26.16 -15.60
N SER A 432 -3.03 -25.04 -16.26
CA SER A 432 -3.37 -23.79 -15.58
C SER A 432 -4.55 -23.95 -14.61
N ARG A 433 -5.61 -24.68 -15.00
CA ARG A 433 -6.73 -24.95 -14.08
C ARG A 433 -6.32 -25.77 -12.86
N ALA A 434 -5.48 -26.78 -13.03
CA ALA A 434 -5.01 -27.60 -11.92
C ALA A 434 -4.22 -26.76 -10.90
N TRP A 435 -3.36 -25.86 -11.38
CA TRP A 435 -2.60 -24.94 -10.52
C TRP A 435 -3.48 -23.90 -9.81
N LEU A 436 -4.50 -23.35 -10.48
CA LEU A 436 -5.45 -22.43 -9.82
C LEU A 436 -6.30 -23.14 -8.76
N ALA A 437 -6.73 -24.38 -9.01
CA ALA A 437 -7.45 -25.17 -8.02
C ALA A 437 -6.57 -25.49 -6.80
N PHE A 438 -5.30 -25.83 -7.03
CA PHE A 438 -4.29 -25.97 -5.99
C PHE A 438 -4.13 -24.67 -5.18
N ALA A 439 -4.06 -23.51 -5.84
CA ALA A 439 -3.96 -22.22 -5.17
C ALA A 439 -5.16 -21.92 -4.25
N VAL A 440 -6.39 -22.17 -4.72
CA VAL A 440 -7.61 -22.02 -3.91
C VAL A 440 -7.58 -22.90 -2.66
N GLU A 441 -7.21 -24.17 -2.81
CA GLU A 441 -7.12 -25.11 -1.68
C GLU A 441 -6.09 -24.66 -0.64
N ARG A 442 -4.89 -24.27 -1.08
CA ARG A 442 -3.81 -23.80 -0.19
C ARG A 442 -4.19 -22.52 0.53
N ALA A 443 -4.77 -21.55 -0.17
CA ALA A 443 -5.23 -20.30 0.42
C ALA A 443 -6.35 -20.53 1.46
N ALA A 444 -7.29 -21.43 1.19
CA ALA A 444 -8.34 -21.81 2.14
C ALA A 444 -7.75 -22.50 3.39
N HIS A 445 -6.74 -23.35 3.22
CA HIS A 445 -6.04 -23.99 4.33
C HIS A 445 -5.37 -22.96 5.25
N VAL A 446 -4.64 -21.99 4.69
CA VAL A 446 -4.00 -20.91 5.46
C VAL A 446 -5.03 -20.13 6.27
N GLN A 447 -6.15 -19.74 5.66
CA GLN A 447 -7.23 -19.03 6.37
C GLN A 447 -7.77 -19.85 7.54
N SER A 448 -7.97 -21.16 7.36
CA SER A 448 -8.45 -22.04 8.43
C SER A 448 -7.44 -22.17 9.58
N ALA A 449 -6.14 -22.28 9.26
CA ALA A 449 -5.07 -22.39 10.25
C ALA A 449 -4.92 -21.10 11.07
N LEU A 450 -4.91 -19.94 10.41
CA LEU A 450 -4.77 -18.64 11.06
C LEU A 450 -6.02 -18.22 11.85
N ALA A 451 -7.22 -18.68 11.45
CA ALA A 451 -8.43 -18.47 12.22
C ALA A 451 -8.39 -19.18 13.59
N ALA A 452 -7.81 -20.38 13.64
CA ALA A 452 -7.60 -21.11 14.89
C ALA A 452 -6.57 -20.41 15.79
N GLU A 453 -5.49 -19.88 15.20
CA GLU A 453 -4.46 -19.13 15.92
C GLU A 453 -5.02 -17.82 16.50
N ALA A 454 -5.78 -17.06 15.70
CA ALA A 454 -6.40 -15.80 16.12
C ALA A 454 -7.41 -15.95 17.27
N ALA A 455 -8.00 -17.14 17.43
CA ALA A 455 -8.90 -17.45 18.54
C ALA A 455 -8.17 -17.68 19.87
N THR A 456 -6.86 -17.88 19.84
CA THR A 456 -6.04 -18.13 21.05
C THR A 456 -5.53 -16.80 21.59
N PRO A 457 -6.00 -16.33 22.77
CA PRO A 457 -5.53 -15.08 23.38
C PRO A 457 -4.12 -15.30 23.98
N SER A 458 -3.13 -15.46 23.12
CA SER A 458 -1.72 -15.50 23.50
C SER A 458 -1.18 -14.07 23.55
N TYR A 459 -0.29 -13.80 24.50
CA TYR A 459 0.58 -12.61 24.56
C TYR A 459 1.62 -12.64 23.41
N ALA A 460 1.18 -12.89 22.18
CA ALA A 460 2.05 -12.86 21.02
C ALA A 460 2.55 -11.44 20.79
N GLY A 461 3.84 -11.29 20.48
CA GLY A 461 4.44 -10.00 20.13
C GLY A 461 3.70 -9.33 18.96
N LEU A 462 3.80 -7.99 18.89
CA LEU A 462 3.10 -7.17 17.89
C LEU A 462 3.38 -7.64 16.45
N SER A 463 4.64 -7.95 16.14
CA SER A 463 5.08 -8.40 14.81
C SER A 463 4.44 -9.71 14.38
N ARG A 464 4.26 -10.67 15.30
CA ARG A 464 3.55 -11.92 15.00
C ARG A 464 2.09 -11.65 14.67
N LYS A 465 1.42 -10.79 15.43
CA LYS A 465 0.02 -10.40 15.14
C LYS A 465 -0.09 -9.74 13.77
N HIS A 466 0.85 -8.86 13.41
CA HIS A 466 0.89 -8.26 12.08
C HIS A 466 1.10 -9.31 10.98
N ALA A 467 2.02 -10.24 11.18
CA ALA A 467 2.27 -11.34 10.23
C ALA A 467 1.02 -12.21 10.02
N VAL A 468 0.31 -12.59 11.08
CA VAL A 468 -0.95 -13.37 11.00
C VAL A 468 -2.00 -12.60 10.18
N VAL A 469 -2.23 -11.32 10.48
CA VAL A 469 -3.21 -10.50 9.75
C VAL A 469 -2.84 -10.39 8.27
N ARG A 470 -1.57 -10.12 7.97
CA ARG A 470 -1.07 -10.01 6.58
C ARG A 470 -1.23 -11.31 5.80
N LEU A 471 -0.85 -12.44 6.39
CA LEU A 471 -0.96 -13.75 5.75
C LEU A 471 -2.43 -14.12 5.49
N ALA A 472 -3.32 -13.85 6.45
CA ALA A 472 -4.75 -14.10 6.27
C ALA A 472 -5.35 -13.22 5.15
N GLU A 473 -4.96 -11.95 5.09
CA GLU A 473 -5.40 -11.04 4.02
C GLU A 473 -4.89 -11.48 2.65
N ARG A 474 -3.59 -11.79 2.53
CA ARG A 474 -3.00 -12.28 1.28
C ARG A 474 -3.66 -13.56 0.81
N ALA A 475 -3.82 -14.56 1.70
CA ALA A 475 -4.49 -15.81 1.36
C ALA A 475 -5.91 -15.57 0.84
N ARG A 476 -6.68 -14.66 1.46
CA ARG A 476 -8.03 -14.30 0.97
C ARG A 476 -7.99 -13.67 -0.42
N LEU A 477 -7.03 -12.77 -0.67
CA LEU A 477 -6.86 -12.14 -1.99
C LEU A 477 -6.50 -13.19 -3.04
N THR A 478 -5.51 -14.03 -2.78
CA THR A 478 -5.07 -15.12 -3.66
C THR A 478 -6.22 -16.09 -3.96
N GLU A 479 -7.01 -16.48 -2.96
CA GLU A 479 -8.19 -17.33 -3.19
C GLU A 479 -9.19 -16.65 -4.14
N SER A 480 -9.50 -15.37 -3.90
CA SER A 480 -10.46 -14.62 -4.71
C SER A 480 -9.99 -14.45 -6.16
N GLU A 481 -8.70 -14.20 -6.36
CA GLU A 481 -8.06 -14.08 -7.67
C GLU A 481 -8.05 -15.42 -8.41
N ALA A 482 -7.62 -16.49 -7.74
CA ALA A 482 -7.60 -17.83 -8.33
C ALA A 482 -9.01 -18.28 -8.75
N GLN A 483 -10.03 -18.01 -7.92
CA GLN A 483 -11.43 -18.28 -8.27
C GLN A 483 -11.92 -17.45 -9.47
N LEU A 484 -11.51 -16.18 -9.57
CA LEU A 484 -11.85 -15.32 -10.69
C LEU A 484 -11.22 -15.84 -11.99
N LEU A 485 -9.94 -16.20 -11.96
CA LEU A 485 -9.21 -16.76 -13.10
C LEU A 485 -9.79 -18.11 -13.55
N LEU A 486 -10.19 -18.99 -12.61
CA LEU A 486 -10.89 -20.23 -12.92
C LEU A 486 -12.19 -19.99 -13.69
N ARG A 487 -12.99 -19.01 -13.26
CA ARG A 487 -14.22 -18.62 -13.96
C ARG A 487 -13.93 -18.01 -15.33
N ALA A 488 -12.84 -17.26 -15.46
CA ALA A 488 -12.42 -16.70 -16.74
C ALA A 488 -12.02 -17.81 -17.74
N LEU A 489 -11.20 -18.78 -17.31
CA LEU A 489 -10.80 -19.92 -18.14
C LEU A 489 -11.99 -20.80 -18.53
N ALA A 490 -12.95 -21.02 -17.62
CA ALA A 490 -14.16 -21.78 -17.94
C ALA A 490 -15.01 -21.13 -19.05
N ARG A 491 -15.04 -19.79 -19.11
CA ARG A 491 -15.74 -19.05 -20.19
C ARG A 491 -15.02 -19.13 -21.53
N HIS A 492 -13.69 -19.25 -21.52
CA HIS A 492 -12.90 -19.36 -22.74
C HIS A 492 -13.03 -20.72 -23.45
N GLU A 493 -13.51 -21.76 -22.77
CA GLU A 493 -13.66 -23.11 -23.33
C GLU A 493 -15.06 -23.43 -23.87
N VAL A 494 -16.01 -22.50 -23.75
CA VAL A 494 -17.34 -22.66 -24.37
C VAL A 494 -17.20 -22.30 -25.86
N PRO A 495 -17.35 -23.28 -26.77
CA PRO A 495 -17.16 -23.07 -28.21
C PRO A 495 -18.23 -22.20 -28.86
#